data_AF-A0A7X3IDE9-F1
#
_entry.id   AF-A0A7X3IDE9-F1
#
_cell.length_a   1.000
_cell.length_b   1.000
_cell.length_c   1.000
_cell.angle_alpha   90.00
_cell.angle_beta   90.00
_cell.angle_gamma   90.00
#
_symmetry.space_group_name_H-M   'P 1'
#
loop_
_entity.id
_entity.type
_entity.pdbx_description
1 polymer ?
#
loop_
_entity_poly.entity_id
_entity_poly.type
_entity_poly.pdbx_seq_one_letter_code
_entity_poly.pdbx_strand_id
1 'polypeptide(L)'
;MTPAEIKARVQGAYREAMGNRSMQRQRSSRIHDLARDARLYGRDAGADSAQMHLGRLVDEAVGMAGCKDAALELTLNGSGRAALEGLAQAPRDLTGLKAEVDGTTVRLIWTEADLGPV
;
A
#
# COMPACT_ATOMS: atom_id res chain seq x y z
N MET A 1 10.29 11.52 7.62
CA MET A 1 10.01 11.48 6.18
C MET A 1 8.70 12.19 5.93
N THR A 2 8.67 13.07 4.94
CA THR A 2 7.45 13.71 4.43
C THR A 2 6.73 12.76 3.46
N PRO A 3 5.43 12.98 3.19
CA PRO A 3 4.70 12.22 2.18
C PRO A 3 5.39 12.25 0.80
N ALA A 4 5.95 13.39 0.41
CA ALA A 4 6.67 13.54 -0.86
C ALA A 4 7.93 12.65 -0.92
N GLU A 5 8.69 12.55 0.18
CA GLU A 5 9.87 11.68 0.27
C GLU A 5 9.48 10.19 0.21
N ILE A 6 8.38 9.80 0.84
CA ILE A 6 7.87 8.42 0.79
C ILE A 6 7.48 8.06 -0.65
N LYS A 7 6.68 8.92 -1.29
CA LYS A 7 6.27 8.74 -2.69
C LYS A 7 7.48 8.62 -3.62
N ALA A 8 8.45 9.52 -3.48
CA ALA A 8 9.67 9.50 -4.29
C ALA A 8 10.47 8.21 -4.08
N ARG A 9 10.56 7.71 -2.85
CA ARG A 9 11.26 6.46 -2.53
C ARG A 9 10.59 5.24 -3.17
N VAL A 10 9.26 5.13 -3.07
CA VAL A 10 8.51 4.02 -3.67
C VAL A 10 8.59 4.07 -5.20
N GLN A 11 8.37 5.24 -5.80
CA GLN A 11 8.46 5.41 -7.25
C GLN A 11 9.89 5.22 -7.78
N GLY A 12 10.90 5.64 -7.02
CA GLY A 12 12.32 5.42 -7.33
C GLY A 12 12.66 3.93 -7.38
N ALA A 13 12.25 3.17 -6.36
CA ALA A 13 12.44 1.72 -6.31
C ALA A 13 11.77 1.01 -7.51
N TYR A 14 10.58 1.44 -7.91
CA TYR A 14 9.89 0.91 -9.08
C TYR A 14 10.66 1.19 -10.39
N ARG A 15 11.12 2.43 -10.59
CA ARG A 15 11.91 2.80 -11.78
C ARG A 15 13.23 2.04 -11.86
N GLU A 16 13.93 1.89 -10.74
CA GLU A 16 15.16 1.10 -10.66
C GLU A 16 14.91 -0.38 -10.99
N ALA A 17 13.84 -0.96 -10.45
CA ALA A 17 13.45 -2.34 -10.76
C ALA A 17 13.10 -2.53 -12.24
N MET A 18 12.34 -1.61 -12.83
CA MET A 18 11.99 -1.63 -14.26
C MET A 18 13.23 -1.51 -15.17
N GLY A 19 14.24 -0.73 -14.76
CA GLY A 19 15.53 -0.64 -15.45
C GLY A 19 16.39 -1.91 -15.35
N ASN A 20 16.09 -2.81 -14.42
CA ASN A 20 16.92 -3.97 -14.11
C ASN A 20 16.24 -5.30 -14.48
N ARG A 21 16.73 -5.95 -15.55
CA ARG A 21 16.13 -7.19 -16.08
C ARG A 21 16.20 -8.38 -15.11
N SER A 22 17.19 -8.42 -14.21
CA SER A 22 17.44 -9.55 -13.30
C SER A 22 16.85 -9.37 -11.90
N MET A 23 16.34 -8.18 -11.55
CA MET A 23 15.65 -7.98 -10.27
C MET A 23 14.21 -8.47 -10.37
N GLN A 24 14.00 -9.67 -9.85
CA GLN A 24 12.69 -10.14 -9.40
C GLN A 24 12.91 -10.67 -7.99
N ARG A 25 12.74 -9.81 -6.98
CA ARG A 25 12.86 -10.26 -5.58
C ARG A 25 11.61 -11.07 -5.23
N GLN A 26 11.80 -12.27 -4.70
CA GLN A 26 10.69 -13.04 -4.13
C GLN A 26 10.27 -12.37 -2.80
N ARG A 27 9.02 -11.92 -2.71
CA ARG A 27 8.47 -11.30 -1.50
C ARG A 27 7.94 -12.37 -0.54
N SER A 28 8.28 -12.28 0.74
CA SER A 28 7.53 -12.92 1.82
C SER A 28 6.41 -11.97 2.27
N SER A 29 5.15 -12.30 2.00
CA SER A 29 3.99 -11.49 2.42
C SER A 29 3.94 -11.34 3.94
N ARG A 30 4.12 -10.12 4.48
CA ARG A 30 3.95 -9.82 5.92
C ARG A 30 2.84 -8.81 6.22
N ILE A 31 1.98 -8.52 5.25
CA ILE A 31 0.95 -7.47 5.37
C ILE A 31 -0.36 -7.92 6.02
N HIS A 32 -0.56 -9.24 6.23
CA HIS A 32 -1.79 -9.76 6.83
C HIS A 32 -2.10 -9.20 8.22
N ASP A 33 -1.09 -8.74 8.98
CA ASP A 33 -1.31 -8.17 10.31
C ASP A 33 -1.95 -6.77 10.24
N LEU A 34 -1.59 -5.95 9.24
CA LEU A 34 -2.13 -4.60 9.06
C LEU A 34 -3.64 -4.61 8.78
N ALA A 35 -4.08 -5.58 8.00
CA ALA A 35 -5.49 -5.76 7.68
C ALA A 35 -6.30 -6.31 8.87
N ARG A 36 -5.67 -7.07 9.76
CA ARG A 36 -6.33 -7.61 10.96
C ARG A 36 -6.70 -6.50 11.95
N ASP A 37 -5.81 -5.54 12.16
CA ASP A 37 -5.98 -4.50 13.17
C ASP A 37 -7.05 -3.45 12.75
N ALA A 38 -7.10 -3.10 11.46
CA ALA A 38 -8.12 -2.19 10.91
C ALA A 38 -9.55 -2.77 10.95
N ARG A 39 -9.70 -4.10 11.02
CA ARG A 39 -11.00 -4.79 10.97
C ARG A 39 -11.87 -4.53 12.21
N LEU A 40 -11.27 -4.32 13.38
CA LEU A 40 -11.99 -4.44 14.65
C LEU A 40 -12.71 -3.16 15.11
N TYR A 41 -12.34 -1.98 14.60
CA TYR A 41 -12.67 -0.72 15.30
C TYR A 41 -13.11 0.47 14.40
N GLY A 42 -13.41 0.27 13.12
CA GLY A 42 -14.00 1.30 12.25
C GLY A 42 -12.99 2.27 11.61
N ARG A 43 -13.45 3.44 11.11
CA ARG A 43 -12.67 4.38 10.29
C ARG A 43 -11.42 4.91 10.99
N ASP A 44 -11.58 5.37 12.24
CA ASP A 44 -10.50 5.99 13.01
C ASP A 44 -9.41 4.97 13.34
N ALA A 45 -9.78 3.73 13.62
CA ALA A 45 -8.81 2.65 13.83
C ALA A 45 -8.08 2.21 12.56
N GLY A 46 -8.72 2.31 11.39
CA GLY A 46 -8.02 2.15 10.11
C GLY A 46 -6.94 3.21 9.92
N ALA A 47 -7.19 4.44 10.35
CA ALA A 47 -6.20 5.52 10.32
C ALA A 47 -5.08 5.34 11.35
N ASP A 48 -5.42 4.97 12.58
CA ASP A 48 -4.45 4.71 13.64
C ASP A 48 -3.54 3.52 13.30
N SER A 49 -4.09 2.45 12.73
CA SER A 49 -3.32 1.29 12.27
C SER A 49 -2.34 1.68 11.15
N ALA A 50 -2.80 2.47 10.17
CA ALA A 50 -1.93 2.99 9.11
C ALA A 50 -0.81 3.88 9.66
N GLN A 51 -1.09 4.73 10.66
CA GLN A 51 -0.08 5.56 11.31
C GLN A 51 0.94 4.73 12.09
N MET A 52 0.46 3.81 12.94
CA MET A 52 1.30 2.97 13.80
C MET A 52 2.24 2.06 12.97
N HIS A 53 1.81 1.65 11.79
CA HIS A 53 2.56 0.76 10.91
C HIS A 53 3.10 1.43 9.65
N LEU A 54 3.13 2.77 9.59
CA LEU A 54 3.57 3.52 8.41
C LEU A 54 4.94 3.06 7.90
N GLY A 55 5.91 2.85 8.79
CA GLY A 55 7.23 2.34 8.41
C GLY A 55 7.18 0.99 7.68
N ARG A 56 6.38 0.04 8.19
CA ARG A 56 6.21 -1.28 7.55
C ARG A 56 5.48 -1.17 6.23
N LEU A 57 4.46 -0.31 6.15
CA LEU A 57 3.71 -0.07 4.93
C LEU A 57 4.62 0.51 3.83
N VAL A 58 5.50 1.45 4.19
CA VAL A 58 6.50 2.01 3.27
C VAL A 58 7.52 0.96 2.83
N ASP A 59 8.08 0.19 3.76
CA ASP A 59 9.06 -0.85 3.42
C ASP A 59 8.45 -1.90 2.49
N GLU A 60 7.19 -2.28 2.70
CA GLU A 60 6.51 -3.22 1.83
C GLU A 60 6.16 -2.61 0.47
N ALA A 61 5.72 -1.35 0.42
CA ALA A 61 5.49 -0.64 -0.85
C ALA A 61 6.79 -0.52 -1.67
N VAL A 62 7.92 -0.23 -1.01
CA VAL A 62 9.25 -0.25 -1.65
C VAL A 62 9.62 -1.65 -2.12
N GLY A 63 9.33 -2.68 -1.32
CA GLY A 63 9.54 -4.08 -1.69
C GLY A 63 8.75 -4.48 -2.94
N MET A 64 7.46 -4.15 -2.98
CA MET A 64 6.57 -4.41 -4.12
C MET A 64 6.97 -3.63 -5.37
N ALA A 65 7.28 -2.34 -5.22
CA ALA A 65 7.87 -1.54 -6.28
C ALA A 65 9.15 -2.19 -6.83
N GLY A 66 10.01 -2.70 -5.93
CA GLY A 66 11.21 -3.47 -6.27
C GLY A 66 10.96 -4.80 -7.00
N CYS A 67 9.73 -5.33 -6.93
CA CYS A 67 9.28 -6.51 -7.64
C CYS A 67 8.60 -6.19 -8.99
N LYS A 68 8.58 -4.92 -9.38
CA LYS A 68 7.88 -4.40 -10.58
C LYS A 68 6.35 -4.44 -10.46
N ASP A 69 5.82 -4.52 -9.24
CA ASP A 69 4.39 -4.31 -9.02
C ASP A 69 4.08 -2.81 -9.03
N ALA A 70 2.94 -2.45 -9.61
CA ALA A 70 2.50 -1.06 -9.75
C ALA A 70 1.72 -0.53 -8.53
N ALA A 71 1.29 -1.44 -7.66
CA ALA A 71 0.49 -1.14 -6.48
C ALA A 71 0.72 -2.13 -5.34
N LEU A 72 0.33 -1.71 -4.13
CA LEU A 72 0.23 -2.57 -2.96
C LEU A 72 -1.25 -2.80 -2.64
N GLU A 73 -1.65 -4.06 -2.56
CA GLU A 73 -3.02 -4.45 -2.27
C GLU A 73 -3.17 -4.91 -0.82
N LEU A 74 -4.20 -4.39 -0.14
CA LEU A 74 -4.54 -4.66 1.24
C LEU A 74 -5.97 -5.20 1.28
N THR A 75 -6.16 -6.52 1.36
CA THR A 75 -7.49 -7.13 1.44
C THR A 75 -7.95 -7.28 2.89
N LEU A 76 -9.16 -6.79 3.17
CA LEU A 76 -9.78 -6.65 4.49
C LEU A 76 -11.14 -7.36 4.50
N ASN A 77 -11.09 -8.68 4.58
CA ASN A 77 -12.31 -9.50 4.61
C ASN A 77 -13.08 -9.30 5.92
N GLY A 78 -14.38 -9.00 5.82
CA GLY A 78 -15.26 -8.81 6.98
C GLY A 78 -15.09 -7.47 7.70
N SER A 79 -14.46 -6.49 7.05
CA SER A 79 -14.38 -5.10 7.52
C SER A 79 -15.55 -4.27 6.96
N GLY A 80 -16.08 -3.34 7.76
CA GLY A 80 -17.06 -2.38 7.30
C GLY A 80 -16.46 -1.36 6.32
N ARG A 81 -17.26 -0.84 5.40
CA ARG A 81 -16.84 0.16 4.38
C ARG A 81 -16.09 1.35 4.98
N ALA A 82 -16.49 1.81 6.16
CA ALA A 82 -15.84 2.91 6.87
C ALA A 82 -14.37 2.60 7.26
N ALA A 83 -14.06 1.35 7.62
CA ALA A 83 -12.69 0.93 7.92
C ALA A 83 -11.83 0.88 6.65
N LEU A 84 -12.41 0.44 5.53
CA LEU A 84 -11.74 0.46 4.21
C LEU A 84 -11.41 1.89 3.78
N GLU A 85 -12.38 2.81 3.93
CA GLU A 85 -12.19 4.22 3.61
C GLU A 85 -11.15 4.90 4.52
N GLY A 86 -11.14 4.57 5.81
CA GLY A 86 -10.09 5.04 6.75
C GLY A 86 -8.70 4.55 6.35
N LEU A 87 -8.59 3.27 5.98
CA LEU A 87 -7.34 2.67 5.53
C LEU A 87 -6.94 3.10 4.10
N ALA A 88 -7.86 3.60 3.27
CA ALA A 88 -7.49 4.21 2.00
C ALA A 88 -7.00 5.65 2.21
N GLN A 89 -7.70 6.40 3.05
CA GLN A 89 -7.42 7.82 3.29
C GLN A 89 -6.11 8.02 4.05
N ALA A 90 -5.86 7.27 5.13
CA ALA A 90 -4.69 7.51 5.97
C ALA A 90 -3.35 7.24 5.27
N PRO A 91 -3.12 6.11 4.58
CA PRO A 91 -1.92 5.91 3.78
C PRO A 91 -1.81 6.92 2.65
N ARG A 92 -2.90 7.33 2.01
CA ARG A 92 -2.88 8.40 1.00
C ARG A 92 -2.33 9.70 1.59
N ASP A 93 -2.82 10.11 2.75
CA ASP A 93 -2.40 11.36 3.39
C ASP A 93 -0.96 11.27 3.92
N LEU A 94 -0.57 10.11 4.44
CA LEU A 94 0.76 9.87 5.01
C LEU A 94 1.85 9.65 3.95
N THR A 95 1.51 9.06 2.81
CA THR A 95 2.48 8.64 1.78
C THR A 95 2.39 9.46 0.48
N GLY A 96 1.31 10.21 0.26
CA GLY A 96 1.05 10.93 -0.99
C GLY A 96 0.77 10.03 -2.20
N LEU A 97 0.62 8.73 -1.98
CA LEU A 97 0.27 7.74 -3.00
C LEU A 97 -1.23 7.75 -3.29
N LYS A 98 -1.61 7.35 -4.51
CA LYS A 98 -3.02 7.20 -4.87
C LYS A 98 -3.57 5.98 -4.13
N ALA A 99 -4.75 6.10 -3.53
CA ALA A 99 -5.43 5.00 -2.89
C ALA A 99 -6.80 4.78 -3.54
N GLU A 100 -7.11 3.53 -3.87
CA GLU A 100 -8.39 3.10 -4.40
C GLU A 100 -8.99 2.00 -3.51
N VAL A 101 -10.31 1.94 -3.45
CA VAL A 101 -11.03 0.88 -2.73
C VAL A 101 -11.86 0.12 -3.76
N ASP A 102 -11.63 -1.19 -3.85
CA ASP A 102 -12.40 -2.11 -4.68
C ASP A 102 -12.89 -3.29 -3.81
N GLY A 103 -14.21 -3.40 -3.66
CA GLY A 103 -14.83 -4.38 -2.76
C GLY A 103 -14.26 -4.30 -1.34
N THR A 104 -13.52 -5.32 -0.95
CA THR A 104 -12.84 -5.44 0.36
C THR A 104 -11.34 -5.13 0.30
N THR A 105 -10.83 -4.63 -0.82
CA THR A 105 -9.41 -4.42 -1.06
C THR A 105 -9.10 -2.93 -1.19
N VAL A 106 -8.09 -2.46 -0.46
CA VAL A 106 -7.50 -1.13 -0.64
C VAL A 106 -6.23 -1.27 -1.48
N ARG A 107 -6.14 -0.54 -2.59
CA ARG A 107 -4.98 -0.54 -3.49
C ARG A 107 -4.23 0.78 -3.35
N LEU A 108 -2.96 0.73 -2.99
CA LEU A 108 -2.05 1.88 -2.95
C LEU A 108 -1.20 1.89 -4.21
N ILE A 109 -1.49 2.80 -5.13
CA ILE A 109 -0.94 2.84 -6.49
C ILE A 109 0.17 3.91 -6.54
N TRP A 110 1.35 3.54 -7.03
CA TRP A 110 2.49 4.45 -7.23
C TRP A 110 2.83 4.71 -8.70
N THR A 111 2.22 3.97 -9.63
CA THR A 111 2.38 4.17 -11.07
C THR A 111 1.15 3.67 -11.83
N GLU A 112 0.81 4.32 -12.93
CA GLU A 112 -0.29 3.90 -13.81
C GLU A 112 0.15 2.83 -14.84
N ALA A 113 1.39 2.35 -14.73
CA ALA A 113 1.89 1.32 -15.61
C ALA A 113 1.15 -0.01 -15.35
N ASP A 114 0.28 -0.36 -16.29
CA ASP A 114 -0.41 -1.65 -16.40
C ASP A 114 -1.12 -2.11 -15.13
N LEU A 115 -2.12 -1.33 -14.69
CA LEU A 115 -3.26 -1.93 -13.98
C LEU A 115 -4.02 -2.75 -15.03
N GLY A 116 -3.55 -3.98 -15.28
CA GLY A 116 -4.18 -4.92 -16.20
C GLY A 116 -5.70 -4.97 -15.97
N PRO A 117 -6.50 -5.17 -17.03
CA PRO A 117 -7.95 -5.10 -16.94
C PRO A 117 -8.48 -6.18 -15.99
N VAL A 118 -9.44 -5.74 -15.19
CA VAL A 118 -10.32 -6.47 -14.26
C VAL A 118 -10.62 -7.90 -14.68
#